data_AF-A0A936Z5L2-F1
#
_entry.id   AF-A0A936Z5L2-F1
#
_cell.length_a   1.000
_cell.length_b   1.000
_cell.length_c   1.000
_cell.angle_alpha   90.00
_cell.angle_beta   90.00
_cell.angle_gamma   90.00
#
_symmetry.space_group_name_H-M   'P 1'
#
loop_
_entity.id
_entity.type
_entity.pdbx_description
1 polymer ?
#
loop_
_entity_poly.entity_id
_entity_poly.type
_entity_poly.pdbx_seq_one_letter_code
_entity_poly.pdbx_strand_id
1 'polypeptide(L)'
;MRFQPDTWLEAMLRPVAMAAPDANVYVEIMAPDLRFVFVLALLAVLAAFAVLRRRRDAHAADTGPARNVYLMLGVLAIAFVPWLATTGNGRYFLAGLLLVGPVCVGLARLLPATRAMRITAVAGMLALQAFVVQQSAPWRAWTMIGWSAPPYVRVDLPADARSQPATYVTMSAITYSLLAPLFHPGSRWMSLHSSPAPEVGGDDARRAETFLAKGGAQPLRLLVPVVPGMLTPERLPDAQVSRVIGEQLAVWRLGFRQPQSCRFLAAPALGEMWLGEQSPQQLAQAGFWLCELQRIPASAAPPKGGGHRHDAVFKVLETQCPRFFPPGGDGPSLPLSDGEVRSYVQAEMKAYVYDSGAVYYKYYRALNRVLVGSVPDLLAGKARVDCDHIRGRSGTPWKREI
;
A
#
# COMPACT_ATOMS: atom_id res chain seq x y z
N MET A 1 8.77 4.96 9.33
CA MET A 1 7.55 4.30 8.79
C MET A 1 6.89 5.19 7.75
N ARG A 2 6.11 4.60 6.82
CA ARG A 2 5.54 5.24 5.62
C ARG A 2 5.02 6.68 5.78
N PHE A 3 4.14 6.91 6.76
CA PHE A 3 3.45 8.20 6.95
C PHE A 3 4.07 9.09 8.03
N GLN A 4 5.07 8.59 8.74
CA GLN A 4 5.75 9.39 9.75
C GLN A 4 6.53 10.52 9.07
N PRO A 5 6.48 11.75 9.61
CA PRO A 5 7.33 12.82 9.14
C PRO A 5 8.81 12.49 9.35
N ASP A 6 9.65 12.96 8.43
CA ASP A 6 11.10 12.80 8.55
C ASP A 6 11.73 13.86 9.43
N THR A 7 11.10 15.03 9.47
CA THR A 7 11.58 16.21 10.18
C THR A 7 10.45 16.85 10.98
N TRP A 8 10.82 17.65 11.99
CA TRP A 8 9.87 18.47 12.74
C TRP A 8 9.09 19.41 11.84
N LEU A 9 9.73 19.97 10.81
CA LEU A 9 9.07 20.84 9.84
C LEU A 9 7.95 20.10 9.10
N GLU A 10 8.18 18.85 8.68
CA GLU A 10 7.14 18.03 8.06
C GLU A 10 6.03 17.65 9.01
N ALA A 11 6.34 17.43 10.30
CA ALA A 11 5.34 17.19 11.33
C ALA A 11 4.44 18.42 11.52
N MET A 12 5.04 19.61 11.63
CA MET A 12 4.33 20.89 11.79
C MET A 12 3.49 21.26 10.56
N LEU A 13 4.01 21.00 9.36
CA LEU A 13 3.32 21.29 8.11
C LEU A 13 2.39 20.16 7.66
N ARG A 14 2.30 19.05 8.40
CA ARG A 14 1.40 17.93 8.06
C ARG A 14 -0.06 18.36 7.90
N PRO A 15 -0.66 19.18 8.79
CA PRO A 15 -2.01 19.72 8.60
C PRO A 15 -2.23 20.39 7.24
N VAL A 16 -1.20 21.06 6.71
CA VAL A 16 -1.23 21.72 5.40
C VAL A 16 -0.98 20.71 4.27
N ALA A 17 -0.03 19.79 4.46
CA ALA A 17 0.24 18.73 3.48
C ALA A 17 -0.97 17.83 3.22
N MET A 18 -1.81 17.59 4.25
CA MET A 18 -3.05 16.81 4.13
C MET A 18 -4.05 17.42 3.15
N ALA A 19 -3.98 18.73 2.87
CA ALA A 19 -4.84 19.39 1.88
C ALA A 19 -4.47 19.04 0.43
N ALA A 20 -3.27 18.55 0.17
CA ALA A 20 -2.83 18.24 -1.18
C ALA A 20 -3.54 16.99 -1.72
N PRO A 21 -3.86 16.95 -3.03
CA PRO A 21 -4.54 15.82 -3.67
C PRO A 21 -3.56 14.67 -3.92
N ASP A 22 -2.90 14.21 -2.88
CA ASP A 22 -1.76 13.33 -2.96
C ASP A 22 -1.99 12.03 -2.20
N ALA A 23 -1.67 10.91 -2.83
CA ALA A 23 -1.59 9.63 -2.14
C ALA A 23 -0.44 9.64 -1.11
N ASN A 24 -0.53 8.78 -0.11
CA ASN A 24 0.53 8.52 0.88
C ASN A 24 0.88 9.67 1.84
N VAL A 25 0.11 10.76 1.88
CA VAL A 25 0.39 11.87 2.82
C VAL A 25 0.09 11.46 4.25
N TYR A 26 -1.05 10.81 4.48
CA TYR A 26 -1.48 10.32 5.79
C TYR A 26 -2.37 9.08 5.66
N VAL A 27 -3.06 8.93 4.54
CA VAL A 27 -3.71 7.68 4.15
C VAL A 27 -3.10 7.19 2.85
N GLU A 28 -3.31 5.92 2.60
CA GLU A 28 -2.79 5.29 1.42
C GLU A 28 -3.34 6.07 0.17
N ILE A 29 -4.63 6.46 0.17
CA ILE A 29 -5.38 6.93 -1.02
C ILE A 29 -5.13 8.43 -1.28
N MET A 30 -5.48 8.97 -2.45
CA MET A 30 -5.60 10.43 -2.63
C MET A 30 -6.82 10.94 -1.85
N ALA A 31 -6.59 11.52 -0.67
CA ALA A 31 -7.66 12.04 0.19
C ALA A 31 -7.31 13.46 0.67
N PRO A 32 -7.48 14.49 -0.18
CA PRO A 32 -7.25 15.87 0.26
C PRO A 32 -8.22 16.26 1.39
N ASP A 33 -7.67 16.80 2.46
CA ASP A 33 -8.39 17.22 3.66
C ASP A 33 -8.05 18.66 4.04
N LEU A 34 -8.89 19.60 3.61
CA LEU A 34 -8.74 21.03 3.87
C LEU A 34 -9.17 21.42 5.29
N ARG A 35 -9.83 20.51 6.03
CA ARG A 35 -10.42 20.85 7.34
C ARG A 35 -9.35 21.33 8.32
N PHE A 36 -8.16 20.75 8.27
CA PHE A 36 -7.03 21.18 9.09
C PHE A 36 -6.53 22.59 8.70
N VAL A 37 -6.45 22.91 7.41
CA VAL A 37 -6.12 24.26 6.93
C VAL A 37 -7.19 25.26 7.37
N PHE A 38 -8.47 24.88 7.34
CA PHE A 38 -9.56 25.73 7.83
C PHE A 38 -9.44 26.02 9.33
N VAL A 39 -9.09 25.03 10.15
CA VAL A 39 -8.82 25.26 11.58
C VAL A 39 -7.70 26.29 11.76
N LEU A 40 -6.57 26.14 11.05
CA LEU A 40 -5.46 27.08 11.13
C LEU A 40 -5.85 28.49 10.69
N ALA A 41 -6.58 28.62 9.59
CA ALA A 41 -7.06 29.91 9.07
C ALA A 41 -8.04 30.59 10.04
N LEU A 42 -9.00 29.84 10.59
CA LEU A 42 -9.97 30.36 11.55
C LEU A 42 -9.29 30.80 12.85
N LEU A 43 -8.31 30.04 13.35
CA LEU A 43 -7.51 30.45 14.51
C LEU A 43 -6.72 31.72 14.25
N ALA A 44 -6.10 31.86 13.07
CA ALA A 44 -5.38 33.08 12.69
C ALA A 44 -6.32 34.30 12.63
N VAL A 45 -7.52 34.14 12.05
CA VAL A 45 -8.54 35.20 11.99
C VAL A 45 -9.03 35.57 13.39
N LEU A 46 -9.34 34.59 14.24
CA LEU A 46 -9.76 34.84 15.63
C LEU A 46 -8.66 35.55 16.44
N ALA A 47 -7.40 35.15 16.26
CA ALA A 47 -6.26 35.78 16.91
C ALA A 47 -6.09 37.24 16.44
N ALA A 48 -6.20 37.51 15.14
CA ALA A 48 -6.15 38.86 14.58
C ALA A 48 -7.25 39.75 15.19
N PHE A 49 -8.50 39.25 15.24
CA PHE A 49 -9.60 39.97 15.89
C PHE A 49 -9.37 40.18 17.39
N ALA A 50 -8.80 39.22 18.11
CA ALA A 50 -8.49 39.38 19.53
C ALA A 50 -7.46 40.50 19.76
N VAL A 51 -6.42 40.57 18.94
CA VAL A 51 -5.41 41.64 18.98
C VAL A 51 -6.02 43.01 18.66
N LEU A 52 -6.89 43.08 17.64
CA LEU A 52 -7.58 44.32 17.26
C LEU A 52 -8.60 44.78 18.30
N ARG A 53 -9.31 43.85 18.97
CA ARG A 53 -10.32 44.17 20.01
C ARG A 53 -9.71 44.52 21.36
N ARG A 54 -8.53 44.00 21.72
CA ARG A 54 -7.79 44.42 22.93
C ARG A 54 -7.51 45.94 22.95
N ARG A 55 -7.56 46.61 21.81
CA ARG A 55 -7.43 48.07 21.69
C ARG A 55 -8.74 48.84 21.89
N ARG A 56 -9.88 48.16 22.08
CA ARG A 56 -11.22 48.73 21.85
C ARG A 56 -12.31 48.32 22.86
N ASP A 57 -11.91 47.91 24.07
CA ASP A 57 -12.76 47.61 25.26
C ASP A 57 -12.89 46.12 25.64
N ALA A 58 -12.62 45.88 26.92
CA ALA A 58 -12.72 44.61 27.62
C ALA A 58 -14.13 44.48 28.23
N HIS A 59 -15.10 44.04 27.44
CA HIS A 59 -16.37 43.56 27.96
C HIS A 59 -16.48 42.05 27.82
N ALA A 60 -16.82 41.41 28.94
CA ALA A 60 -16.81 39.97 29.16
C ALA A 60 -17.76 39.26 28.18
N ALA A 61 -17.18 38.44 27.30
CA ALA A 61 -17.93 37.59 26.39
C ALA A 61 -18.30 36.28 27.10
N ASP A 62 -19.53 35.83 26.89
CA ASP A 62 -20.06 34.55 27.35
C ASP A 62 -19.16 33.37 26.92
N THR A 63 -18.55 32.69 27.89
CA THR A 63 -17.48 31.69 27.68
C THR A 63 -17.99 30.28 27.41
N GLY A 64 -19.29 30.01 27.59
CA GLY A 64 -19.85 28.65 27.56
C GLY A 64 -19.57 27.88 26.25
N PRO A 65 -19.98 28.39 25.08
CA PRO A 65 -19.74 27.73 23.79
C PRO A 65 -18.25 27.67 23.41
N ALA A 66 -17.47 28.68 23.80
CA ALA A 66 -16.05 28.75 23.50
C ALA A 66 -15.26 27.66 24.22
N ARG A 67 -15.60 27.35 25.48
CA ARG A 67 -14.96 26.30 26.27
C ARG A 67 -14.99 24.94 25.59
N ASN A 68 -16.14 24.52 25.06
CA ASN A 68 -16.27 23.22 24.42
C ASN A 68 -15.45 23.14 23.12
N VAL A 69 -15.44 24.21 22.32
CA VAL A 69 -14.64 24.28 21.08
C VAL A 69 -13.15 24.19 21.41
N TYR A 70 -12.67 24.93 22.41
CA TYR A 70 -11.27 24.87 22.82
C TYR A 70 -10.89 23.54 23.45
N LEU A 71 -11.80 22.88 24.19
CA LEU A 71 -11.59 21.53 24.71
C LEU A 71 -11.41 20.53 23.56
N MET A 72 -12.30 20.56 22.55
CA MET A 72 -12.20 19.68 21.38
C MET A 72 -10.92 19.95 20.59
N LEU A 73 -10.54 21.22 20.41
CA LEU A 73 -9.27 21.59 19.78
C LEU A 73 -8.06 21.09 20.58
N GLY A 74 -8.09 21.21 21.90
CA GLY A 74 -7.05 20.71 22.79
C GLY A 74 -6.91 19.19 22.70
N VAL A 75 -8.01 18.45 22.75
CA VAL A 75 -8.03 17.00 22.56
C VAL A 75 -7.48 16.62 21.19
N LEU A 76 -7.91 17.31 20.13
CA LEU A 76 -7.41 17.08 18.77
C LEU A 76 -5.89 17.28 18.70
N ALA A 77 -5.38 18.40 19.24
CA ALA A 77 -3.95 18.72 19.24
C ALA A 77 -3.13 17.70 20.06
N ILE A 78 -3.61 17.32 21.25
CA ILE A 78 -2.95 16.32 22.10
C ILE A 78 -2.91 14.96 21.42
N ALA A 79 -4.00 14.55 20.76
CA ALA A 79 -4.04 13.27 20.05
C ALA A 79 -3.20 13.25 18.77
N PHE A 80 -3.02 14.42 18.13
CA PHE A 80 -2.26 14.56 16.88
C PHE A 80 -0.77 14.23 17.06
N VAL A 81 -0.18 14.60 18.20
CA VAL A 81 1.25 14.39 18.52
C VAL A 81 1.63 12.89 18.57
N PRO A 82 1.02 12.04 19.42
CA PRO A 82 1.36 10.62 19.47
C PRO A 82 0.98 9.91 18.18
N TRP A 83 -0.06 10.35 17.47
CA TRP A 83 -0.40 9.78 16.16
C TRP A 83 0.73 9.96 15.14
N LEU A 84 1.26 11.18 14.99
CA LEU A 84 2.38 11.45 14.08
C LEU A 84 3.67 10.79 14.54
N ALA A 85 3.92 10.74 15.85
CA ALA A 85 5.11 10.12 16.42
C ALA A 85 5.13 8.59 16.20
N THR A 86 3.96 7.94 16.23
CA THR A 86 3.87 6.47 16.15
C THR A 86 3.66 5.95 14.75
N THR A 87 2.72 6.47 13.97
CA THR A 87 2.38 5.88 12.67
C THR A 87 2.22 6.89 11.54
N GLY A 88 1.60 8.04 11.84
CA GLY A 88 1.10 8.99 10.84
C GLY A 88 0.00 8.45 9.92
N ASN A 89 -0.47 7.19 10.11
CA ASN A 89 -1.50 6.60 9.26
C ASN A 89 -2.89 7.01 9.74
N GLY A 90 -3.68 7.65 8.88
CA GLY A 90 -5.00 8.18 9.16
C GLY A 90 -6.00 7.13 9.65
N ARG A 91 -5.79 5.84 9.33
CA ARG A 91 -6.64 4.75 9.85
C ARG A 91 -6.62 4.64 11.37
N TYR A 92 -5.52 5.05 12.01
CA TYR A 92 -5.37 5.06 13.46
C TYR A 92 -5.73 6.42 14.09
N PHE A 93 -6.12 7.41 13.28
CA PHE A 93 -6.53 8.74 13.72
C PHE A 93 -7.95 9.10 13.30
N LEU A 94 -8.79 8.10 13.04
CA LEU A 94 -10.14 8.29 12.52
C LEU A 94 -11.00 9.18 13.45
N ALA A 95 -10.88 9.01 14.77
CA ALA A 95 -11.58 9.87 15.73
C ALA A 95 -11.18 11.35 15.60
N GLY A 96 -9.88 11.64 15.44
CA GLY A 96 -9.39 13.00 15.20
C GLY A 96 -9.87 13.56 13.85
N LEU A 97 -9.85 12.74 12.80
CA LEU A 97 -10.39 13.08 11.48
C LEU A 97 -11.90 13.33 11.50
N LEU A 98 -12.67 12.70 12.39
CA LEU A 98 -14.09 12.99 12.58
C LEU A 98 -14.30 14.27 13.39
N LEU A 99 -13.43 14.52 14.38
CA LEU A 99 -13.52 15.65 15.30
C LEU A 99 -13.21 17.01 14.64
N VAL A 100 -12.32 17.05 13.64
CA VAL A 100 -11.90 18.30 12.98
C VAL A 100 -13.06 19.05 12.33
N GLY A 101 -14.07 18.35 11.80
CA GLY A 101 -15.25 18.98 11.19
C GLY A 101 -16.06 19.82 12.18
N PRO A 102 -16.54 19.23 13.30
CA PRO A 102 -17.16 19.97 14.40
C PRO A 102 -16.31 21.12 14.94
N VAL A 103 -14.98 20.96 15.02
CA VAL A 103 -14.07 22.04 15.44
C VAL A 103 -14.11 23.21 14.45
N CYS A 104 -14.10 22.98 13.13
CA CYS A 104 -14.25 24.04 12.13
C CYS A 104 -15.56 24.84 12.31
N VAL A 105 -16.68 24.14 12.52
CA VAL A 105 -18.00 24.78 12.74
C VAL A 105 -18.01 25.58 14.04
N GLY A 106 -17.43 25.01 15.11
CA GLY A 106 -17.28 25.67 16.40
C GLY A 106 -16.46 26.96 16.30
N LEU A 107 -15.29 26.91 15.66
CA LEU A 107 -14.42 28.07 15.46
C LEU A 107 -15.10 29.13 14.56
N ALA A 108 -15.80 28.73 13.50
CA ALA A 108 -16.56 29.65 12.67
C ALA A 108 -17.67 30.35 13.46
N ARG A 109 -18.32 29.67 14.41
CA ARG A 109 -19.32 30.27 15.31
C ARG A 109 -18.72 31.33 16.24
N LEU A 110 -17.45 31.19 16.63
CA LEU A 110 -16.73 32.14 17.49
C LEU A 110 -16.29 33.41 16.74
N LEU A 111 -16.34 33.44 15.40
CA LEU A 111 -15.99 34.62 14.63
C LEU A 111 -16.87 35.82 15.02
N PRO A 112 -16.32 37.03 15.22
CA PRO A 112 -17.08 38.25 15.51
C PRO A 112 -17.76 38.80 14.25
N ALA A 113 -18.54 37.95 13.57
CA ALA A 113 -19.23 38.24 12.32
C ALA A 113 -20.75 38.02 12.49
N THR A 114 -21.53 38.50 11.52
CA THR A 114 -22.98 38.30 11.51
C THR A 114 -23.31 36.80 11.35
N ARG A 115 -24.53 36.40 11.74
CA ARG A 115 -25.00 35.02 11.56
C ARG A 115 -24.90 34.57 10.10
N ALA A 116 -25.25 35.44 9.16
CA ALA A 116 -25.16 35.18 7.73
C ALA A 116 -23.72 34.87 7.32
N MET A 117 -22.76 35.72 7.68
CA MET A 117 -21.34 35.50 7.36
C MET A 117 -20.79 34.18 7.92
N ARG A 118 -21.18 33.82 9.16
CA ARG A 118 -20.77 32.54 9.77
C ARG A 118 -21.34 31.33 9.01
N ILE A 119 -22.61 31.38 8.62
CA ILE A 119 -23.25 30.32 7.82
C ILE A 119 -22.58 30.23 6.45
N THR A 120 -22.34 31.36 5.79
CA THR A 120 -21.64 31.42 4.50
C THR A 120 -20.24 30.84 4.59
N ALA A 121 -19.48 31.13 5.66
CA ALA A 121 -18.16 30.55 5.88
C ALA A 121 -18.23 29.01 6.03
N VAL A 122 -19.16 28.49 6.81
CA VAL A 122 -19.36 27.03 6.96
C VAL A 122 -19.76 26.39 5.63
N ALA A 123 -20.71 26.98 4.91
CA ALA A 123 -21.13 26.50 3.59
C ALA A 123 -19.98 26.50 2.58
N GLY A 124 -19.15 27.55 2.57
CA GLY A 124 -17.96 27.66 1.73
C GLY A 124 -16.91 26.60 2.03
N MET A 125 -16.63 26.33 3.32
CA MET A 125 -15.72 25.25 3.73
C MET A 125 -16.22 23.87 3.26
N LEU A 126 -17.52 23.60 3.42
CA LEU A 126 -18.14 22.35 2.97
C LEU A 126 -18.07 22.21 1.44
N ALA A 127 -18.43 23.28 0.70
CA ALA A 127 -18.39 23.29 -0.74
C ALA A 127 -16.97 23.06 -1.28
N LEU A 128 -15.96 23.71 -0.69
CA LEU A 128 -14.58 23.56 -1.11
C LEU A 128 -14.03 22.17 -0.79
N GLN A 129 -14.32 21.62 0.40
CA GLN A 129 -13.94 20.25 0.75
C GLN A 129 -14.60 19.23 -0.18
N ALA A 130 -15.91 19.39 -0.47
CA ALA A 130 -16.61 18.54 -1.40
C ALA A 130 -16.02 18.62 -2.81
N PHE A 131 -15.68 19.84 -3.26
CA PHE A 131 -15.02 20.06 -4.55
C PHE A 131 -13.68 19.31 -4.65
N VAL A 132 -12.77 19.47 -3.68
CA VAL A 132 -11.45 18.79 -3.76
C VAL A 132 -11.56 17.28 -3.67
N VAL A 133 -12.48 16.75 -2.84
CA VAL A 133 -12.75 15.31 -2.78
C VAL A 133 -13.32 14.79 -4.09
N GLN A 134 -14.20 15.55 -4.74
CA GLN A 134 -14.74 15.19 -6.05
C GLN A 134 -13.67 15.20 -7.14
N GLN A 135 -12.75 16.17 -7.13
CA GLN A 135 -11.63 16.23 -8.08
C GLN A 135 -10.62 15.10 -7.88
N SER A 136 -10.42 14.67 -6.64
CA SER A 136 -9.52 13.55 -6.30
C SER A 136 -10.25 12.21 -6.18
N ALA A 137 -11.50 12.14 -6.65
CA ALA A 137 -12.49 11.07 -6.49
C ALA A 137 -11.91 9.75 -5.91
N PRO A 138 -11.80 9.63 -4.58
CA PRO A 138 -11.17 8.47 -3.96
C PRO A 138 -11.88 7.17 -4.33
N TRP A 139 -13.18 7.26 -4.63
CA TRP A 139 -14.06 6.17 -5.05
C TRP A 139 -13.67 5.51 -6.38
N ARG A 140 -13.02 6.26 -7.27
CA ARG A 140 -12.52 5.75 -8.57
C ARG A 140 -11.02 5.47 -8.54
N ALA A 141 -10.38 5.80 -7.43
CA ALA A 141 -9.02 5.44 -7.18
C ALA A 141 -9.00 4.07 -6.51
N TRP A 142 -8.12 3.24 -7.03
CA TRP A 142 -7.37 2.30 -6.22
C TRP A 142 -8.02 1.02 -5.73
N THR A 143 -8.06 0.01 -6.60
CA THR A 143 -8.36 -1.39 -6.24
C THR A 143 -9.64 -1.60 -5.42
N MET A 144 -10.51 -0.59 -5.35
CA MET A 144 -11.78 -0.67 -4.64
C MET A 144 -12.78 -1.26 -5.61
N ILE A 145 -13.29 -2.43 -5.26
CA ILE A 145 -14.38 -3.07 -5.97
C ILE A 145 -15.67 -2.64 -5.27
N GLY A 146 -16.61 -2.07 -6.02
CA GLY A 146 -17.90 -1.64 -5.47
C GLY A 146 -18.67 -2.83 -4.89
N TRP A 147 -19.15 -2.70 -3.65
CA TRP A 147 -20.03 -3.71 -3.05
C TRP A 147 -21.45 -3.50 -3.57
N SER A 148 -21.77 -4.11 -4.71
CA SER A 148 -23.08 -3.94 -5.36
C SER A 148 -24.02 -5.12 -5.13
N ALA A 149 -23.53 -6.36 -5.20
CA ALA A 149 -24.34 -7.56 -4.95
C ALA A 149 -23.48 -8.77 -4.52
N PRO A 150 -24.00 -9.68 -3.68
CA PRO A 150 -23.36 -10.96 -3.41
C PRO A 150 -23.42 -11.91 -4.64
N PRO A 151 -22.45 -12.84 -4.81
CA PRO A 151 -21.18 -12.90 -4.10
C PRO A 151 -20.28 -11.71 -4.48
N TYR A 152 -19.51 -11.18 -3.52
CA TYR A 152 -18.75 -9.93 -3.66
C TYR A 152 -17.79 -9.91 -4.85
N VAL A 153 -17.17 -11.05 -5.15
CA VAL A 153 -16.42 -11.26 -6.38
C VAL A 153 -17.11 -12.42 -7.10
N ARG A 154 -17.80 -12.11 -8.19
CA ARG A 154 -18.38 -13.14 -9.07
C ARG A 154 -17.24 -13.76 -9.87
N VAL A 155 -17.03 -15.04 -9.66
CA VAL A 155 -16.06 -15.84 -10.39
C VAL A 155 -16.77 -17.03 -11.00
N ASP A 156 -16.57 -17.22 -12.31
CA ASP A 156 -17.11 -18.37 -13.03
C ASP A 156 -16.28 -19.62 -12.70
N LEU A 157 -16.59 -20.21 -11.54
CA LEU A 157 -15.90 -21.40 -11.04
C LEU A 157 -16.32 -22.65 -11.80
N PRO A 158 -15.36 -23.51 -12.19
CA PRO A 158 -15.69 -24.78 -12.81
C PRO A 158 -16.31 -25.73 -11.77
N ALA A 159 -17.15 -26.66 -12.24
CA ALA A 159 -17.95 -27.53 -11.37
C ALA A 159 -17.10 -28.34 -10.38
N ASP A 160 -15.93 -28.82 -10.82
CA ASP A 160 -14.99 -29.58 -9.99
C ASP A 160 -14.40 -28.76 -8.84
N ALA A 161 -14.17 -27.45 -9.04
CA ALA A 161 -13.68 -26.58 -7.97
C ALA A 161 -14.70 -26.39 -6.83
N ARG A 162 -16.00 -26.55 -7.13
CA ARG A 162 -17.10 -26.50 -6.15
C ARG A 162 -17.38 -27.85 -5.52
N SER A 163 -17.21 -28.95 -6.27
CA SER A 163 -17.61 -30.29 -5.84
C SER A 163 -16.48 -31.13 -5.25
N GLN A 164 -15.21 -30.79 -5.49
CA GLN A 164 -14.07 -31.57 -5.02
C GLN A 164 -13.14 -30.73 -4.13
N PRO A 165 -12.72 -31.24 -2.96
CA PRO A 165 -11.75 -30.55 -2.13
C PRO A 165 -10.38 -30.53 -2.81
N ALA A 166 -9.72 -29.38 -2.78
CA ALA A 166 -8.35 -29.22 -3.25
C ALA A 166 -7.53 -28.37 -2.28
N THR A 167 -6.21 -28.45 -2.38
CA THR A 167 -5.30 -27.50 -1.74
C THR A 167 -5.00 -26.39 -2.73
N TYR A 168 -5.46 -25.18 -2.43
CA TYR A 168 -5.22 -23.98 -3.21
C TYR A 168 -4.05 -23.20 -2.64
N VAL A 169 -3.15 -22.78 -3.52
CA VAL A 169 -2.09 -21.82 -3.21
C VAL A 169 -2.30 -20.52 -3.99
N THR A 170 -1.97 -19.40 -3.37
CA THR A 170 -1.98 -18.07 -4.01
C THR A 170 -0.58 -17.46 -3.93
N MET A 171 -0.26 -16.53 -4.83
CA MET A 171 1.05 -15.85 -4.86
C MET A 171 0.97 -14.33 -4.98
N SER A 172 -0.24 -13.79 -4.96
CA SER A 172 -0.48 -12.34 -4.96
C SER A 172 -0.37 -11.77 -3.56
N ALA A 173 0.02 -10.49 -3.47
CA ALA A 173 0.01 -9.74 -2.22
C ALA A 173 -1.40 -9.60 -1.62
N ILE A 174 -2.41 -9.46 -2.48
CA ILE A 174 -3.82 -9.55 -2.09
C ILE A 174 -4.16 -11.04 -2.00
N THR A 175 -4.64 -11.48 -0.84
CA THR A 175 -4.90 -12.90 -0.59
C THR A 175 -6.13 -13.44 -1.32
N TYR A 176 -7.06 -12.55 -1.72
CA TYR A 176 -8.36 -12.90 -2.31
C TYR A 176 -9.16 -13.91 -1.47
N SER A 177 -9.03 -13.85 -0.15
CA SER A 177 -9.67 -14.80 0.79
C SER A 177 -11.19 -14.84 0.68
N LEU A 178 -11.83 -13.78 0.16
CA LEU A 178 -13.27 -13.74 -0.14
C LEU A 178 -13.71 -14.76 -1.19
N LEU A 179 -12.79 -15.32 -1.98
CA LEU A 179 -13.10 -16.38 -2.93
C LEU A 179 -13.24 -17.74 -2.26
N ALA A 180 -12.55 -17.99 -1.14
CA ALA A 180 -12.48 -19.32 -0.52
C ALA A 180 -13.86 -19.96 -0.26
N PRO A 181 -14.89 -19.22 0.22
CA PRO A 181 -16.24 -19.78 0.42
C PRO A 181 -16.97 -20.17 -0.88
N LEU A 182 -16.49 -19.75 -2.05
CA LEU A 182 -17.08 -20.11 -3.34
C LEU A 182 -16.61 -21.49 -3.84
N PHE A 183 -15.51 -22.00 -3.27
CA PHE A 183 -14.94 -23.33 -3.59
C PHE A 183 -15.51 -24.40 -2.64
N HIS A 184 -15.18 -25.66 -2.90
CA HIS A 184 -15.59 -26.77 -2.04
C HIS A 184 -15.16 -26.54 -0.57
N PRO A 185 -16.06 -26.72 0.43
CA PRO A 185 -15.79 -26.36 1.84
C PRO A 185 -14.65 -27.17 2.49
N GLY A 186 -14.37 -28.37 1.98
CA GLY A 186 -13.22 -29.19 2.41
C GLY A 186 -11.87 -28.75 1.81
N SER A 187 -11.83 -27.66 1.06
CA SER A 187 -10.61 -27.13 0.45
C SER A 187 -9.73 -26.42 1.47
N ARG A 188 -8.42 -26.40 1.20
CA ARG A 188 -7.41 -25.79 2.07
C ARG A 188 -6.70 -24.68 1.31
N TRP A 189 -6.29 -23.62 2.01
CA TRP A 189 -5.71 -22.43 1.39
C TRP A 189 -4.39 -22.04 2.04
N MET A 190 -3.41 -21.62 1.24
CA MET A 190 -2.17 -21.01 1.72
C MET A 190 -1.69 -19.94 0.73
N SER A 191 -1.21 -18.82 1.25
CA SER A 191 -0.54 -17.81 0.42
C SER A 191 0.97 -18.03 0.44
N LEU A 192 1.56 -18.32 -0.71
CA LEU A 192 3.01 -18.40 -0.93
C LEU A 192 3.66 -17.02 -0.79
N HIS A 193 2.90 -15.93 -0.97
CA HIS A 193 3.42 -14.58 -0.83
C HIS A 193 3.73 -14.22 0.63
N SER A 194 2.90 -14.66 1.57
CA SER A 194 3.04 -14.35 3.00
C SER A 194 3.72 -15.45 3.80
N SER A 195 4.01 -16.59 3.18
CA SER A 195 4.65 -17.71 3.85
C SER A 195 6.16 -17.65 3.56
N PRO A 196 7.04 -17.90 4.54
CA PRO A 196 8.47 -17.96 4.26
C PRO A 196 8.77 -19.22 3.45
N ALA A 197 9.59 -19.05 2.42
CA ALA A 197 10.04 -20.16 1.61
C ALA A 197 10.73 -21.23 2.48
N PRO A 198 10.64 -22.52 2.08
CA PRO A 198 11.32 -23.63 2.74
C PRO A 198 12.78 -23.38 3.11
N GLU A 199 13.48 -22.65 2.25
CA GLU A 199 14.93 -22.40 2.35
C GLU A 199 15.30 -21.41 3.45
N VAL A 200 14.38 -20.50 3.81
CA VAL A 200 14.58 -19.55 4.92
C VAL A 200 14.67 -20.29 6.25
N GLY A 201 14.05 -21.48 6.34
CA GLY A 201 13.99 -22.27 7.56
C GLY A 201 13.09 -21.63 8.63
N GLY A 202 13.27 -22.09 9.87
CA GLY A 202 12.44 -21.65 11.00
C GLY A 202 11.08 -22.33 11.08
N ASP A 203 10.33 -21.99 12.13
CA ASP A 203 9.08 -22.66 12.46
C ASP A 203 7.99 -22.41 11.42
N ASP A 204 7.91 -21.21 10.86
CA ASP A 204 6.92 -20.85 9.85
C ASP A 204 7.17 -21.54 8.50
N ALA A 205 8.43 -21.65 8.07
CA ALA A 205 8.75 -22.38 6.84
C ALA A 205 8.41 -23.86 7.00
N ARG A 206 8.73 -24.45 8.16
CA ARG A 206 8.37 -25.84 8.49
C ARG A 206 6.85 -26.02 8.54
N ARG A 207 6.09 -25.04 9.06
CA ARG A 207 4.62 -25.05 9.04
C ARG A 207 4.07 -25.03 7.61
N ALA A 208 4.61 -24.18 6.74
CA ALA A 208 4.20 -24.09 5.33
C ALA A 208 4.53 -25.37 4.55
N GLU A 209 5.74 -25.91 4.72
CA GLU A 209 6.12 -27.22 4.16
C GLU A 209 5.20 -28.34 4.64
N THR A 210 4.91 -28.38 5.96
CA THR A 210 4.00 -29.37 6.55
C THR A 210 2.59 -29.23 5.99
N PHE A 211 2.11 -28.00 5.80
CA PHE A 211 0.81 -27.73 5.20
C PHE A 211 0.75 -28.31 3.78
N LEU A 212 1.74 -28.01 2.94
CA LEU A 212 1.85 -28.55 1.58
C LEU A 212 1.97 -30.07 1.60
N ALA A 213 2.80 -30.63 2.48
CA ALA A 213 3.05 -32.06 2.63
C ALA A 213 1.78 -32.85 2.93
N LYS A 214 1.03 -32.41 3.96
CA LYS A 214 -0.22 -33.05 4.43
C LYS A 214 -1.35 -33.00 3.40
N GLY A 215 -1.27 -32.12 2.40
CA GLY A 215 -2.26 -32.01 1.32
C GLY A 215 -2.20 -33.15 0.30
N GLY A 216 -1.27 -34.10 0.41
CA GLY A 216 -0.92 -35.04 -0.68
C GLY A 216 -2.03 -35.92 -1.26
N ALA A 217 -3.17 -36.08 -0.57
CA ALA A 217 -4.34 -36.78 -1.11
C ALA A 217 -5.25 -35.88 -1.98
N GLN A 218 -5.13 -34.56 -1.86
CA GLN A 218 -5.94 -33.58 -2.58
C GLN A 218 -5.17 -33.02 -3.79
N PRO A 219 -5.85 -32.65 -4.88
CA PRO A 219 -5.24 -31.90 -5.97
C PRO A 219 -4.62 -30.59 -5.44
N LEU A 220 -3.45 -30.22 -5.96
CA LEU A 220 -2.79 -28.97 -5.64
C LEU A 220 -2.99 -27.99 -6.79
N ARG A 221 -3.53 -26.81 -6.50
CA ARG A 221 -3.91 -25.82 -7.51
C ARG A 221 -3.38 -24.44 -7.19
N LEU A 222 -2.89 -23.72 -8.18
CA LEU A 222 -2.56 -22.31 -8.09
C LEU A 222 -3.79 -21.49 -8.48
N LEU A 223 -4.15 -20.51 -7.66
CA LEU A 223 -5.06 -19.43 -8.01
C LEU A 223 -4.28 -18.11 -8.00
N VAL A 224 -4.16 -17.47 -9.16
CA VAL A 224 -3.40 -16.23 -9.33
C VAL A 224 -4.19 -15.25 -10.18
N PRO A 225 -4.23 -13.95 -9.84
CA PRO A 225 -4.89 -12.96 -10.70
C PRO A 225 -4.21 -12.88 -12.06
N VAL A 226 -5.00 -12.67 -13.10
CA VAL A 226 -4.52 -12.44 -14.46
C VAL A 226 -3.77 -11.11 -14.52
N VAL A 227 -2.65 -11.09 -15.23
CA VAL A 227 -1.88 -9.87 -15.49
C VAL A 227 -2.30 -9.29 -16.85
N PRO A 228 -2.79 -8.04 -16.92
CA PRO A 228 -3.18 -7.41 -18.18
C PRO A 228 -2.04 -7.43 -19.19
N GLY A 229 -2.36 -7.77 -20.45
CA GLY A 229 -1.37 -7.84 -21.54
C GLY A 229 -0.49 -9.10 -21.55
N MET A 230 -0.64 -10.01 -20.58
CA MET A 230 0.11 -11.28 -20.51
C MET A 230 -0.79 -12.51 -20.76
N LEU A 231 -1.86 -12.31 -21.56
CA LEU A 231 -2.78 -13.37 -21.96
C LEU A 231 -2.51 -13.79 -23.40
N THR A 232 -2.64 -15.08 -23.69
CA THR A 232 -2.81 -15.58 -25.06
C THR A 232 -4.21 -15.22 -25.60
N PRO A 233 -4.48 -15.35 -26.91
CA PRO A 233 -5.83 -15.19 -27.47
C PRO A 233 -6.89 -16.09 -26.78
N GLU A 234 -6.48 -17.25 -26.27
CA GLU A 234 -7.31 -18.22 -25.53
C GLU A 234 -7.47 -17.86 -24.04
N ARG A 235 -6.97 -16.70 -23.60
CA ARG A 235 -6.96 -16.20 -22.21
C ARG A 235 -6.13 -17.04 -21.25
N LEU A 236 -5.13 -17.76 -21.76
CA LEU A 236 -4.17 -18.52 -20.97
C LEU A 236 -2.95 -17.65 -20.60
N PRO A 237 -2.16 -18.04 -19.60
CA PRO A 237 -0.88 -17.37 -19.35
C PRO A 237 0.07 -17.59 -20.54
N ASP A 238 0.67 -16.52 -21.05
CA ASP A 238 1.70 -16.65 -22.08
C ASP A 238 2.98 -17.34 -21.57
N ALA A 239 3.95 -17.58 -22.47
CA ALA A 239 5.20 -18.25 -22.13
C ALA A 239 6.06 -17.46 -21.12
N GLN A 240 6.05 -16.12 -21.20
CA GLN A 240 6.84 -15.27 -20.33
C GLN A 240 6.30 -15.30 -18.90
N VAL A 241 4.99 -15.09 -18.72
CA VAL A 241 4.37 -15.11 -17.39
C VAL A 241 4.39 -16.52 -16.80
N SER A 242 4.21 -17.56 -17.63
CA SER A 242 4.34 -18.95 -17.20
C SER A 242 5.75 -19.25 -16.67
N ARG A 243 6.80 -18.75 -17.33
CA ARG A 243 8.18 -18.89 -16.86
C ARG A 243 8.38 -18.21 -15.50
N VAL A 244 7.98 -16.94 -15.38
CA VAL A 244 8.14 -16.17 -14.13
C VAL A 244 7.38 -16.82 -12.97
N ILE A 245 6.14 -17.25 -13.19
CA ILE A 245 5.36 -17.96 -12.17
C ILE A 245 6.03 -19.30 -11.82
N GLY A 246 6.51 -20.04 -12.82
CA GLY A 246 7.22 -21.30 -12.64
C GLY A 246 8.47 -21.16 -11.76
N GLU A 247 9.28 -20.14 -12.01
CA GLU A 247 10.47 -19.81 -11.21
C GLU A 247 10.10 -19.51 -9.75
N GLN A 248 9.02 -18.74 -9.52
CA GLN A 248 8.53 -18.45 -8.16
C GLN A 248 7.98 -19.69 -7.45
N LEU A 249 7.27 -20.56 -8.17
CA LEU A 249 6.77 -21.83 -7.64
C LEU A 249 7.90 -22.80 -7.30
N ALA A 250 9.00 -22.78 -8.06
CA ALA A 250 10.10 -23.72 -7.89
C ALA A 250 10.80 -23.58 -6.53
N VAL A 251 10.82 -22.35 -5.97
CA VAL A 251 11.28 -22.07 -4.59
C VAL A 251 10.49 -22.88 -3.54
N TRP A 252 9.23 -23.19 -3.85
CA TRP A 252 8.33 -24.00 -3.01
C TRP A 252 8.35 -25.48 -3.38
N ARG A 253 9.25 -25.91 -4.27
CA ARG A 253 9.26 -27.24 -4.90
C ARG A 253 7.93 -27.56 -5.58
N LEU A 254 7.30 -26.53 -6.15
CA LEU A 254 6.10 -26.63 -6.95
C LEU A 254 6.42 -26.29 -8.40
N GLY A 255 5.68 -26.87 -9.32
CA GLY A 255 5.72 -26.51 -10.73
C GLY A 255 4.35 -26.70 -11.34
N PHE A 256 4.11 -26.07 -12.49
CA PHE A 256 2.93 -26.38 -13.27
C PHE A 256 2.94 -27.85 -13.66
N ARG A 257 1.78 -28.51 -13.59
CA ARG A 257 1.61 -29.80 -14.28
C ARG A 257 1.68 -29.58 -15.78
N GLN A 258 0.88 -28.65 -16.29
CA GLN A 258 0.90 -28.15 -17.66
C GLN A 258 0.45 -26.68 -17.66
N PRO A 259 1.30 -25.69 -18.00
CA PRO A 259 0.90 -24.28 -18.00
C PRO A 259 -0.29 -23.99 -18.94
N GLN A 260 -0.33 -24.68 -20.09
CA GLN A 260 -1.40 -24.55 -21.07
C GLN A 260 -2.72 -25.22 -20.65
N SER A 261 -2.74 -25.95 -19.53
CA SER A 261 -3.98 -26.52 -18.96
C SER A 261 -4.59 -25.63 -17.87
N CYS A 262 -4.06 -24.42 -17.66
CA CYS A 262 -4.69 -23.44 -16.78
C CYS A 262 -6.10 -23.11 -17.29
N ARG A 263 -7.00 -22.78 -16.37
CA ARG A 263 -8.35 -22.31 -16.70
C ARG A 263 -8.47 -20.84 -16.36
N PHE A 264 -8.98 -20.05 -17.29
CA PHE A 264 -9.36 -18.66 -17.02
C PHE A 264 -10.69 -18.63 -16.27
N LEU A 265 -10.70 -17.97 -15.11
CA LEU A 265 -11.87 -17.73 -14.30
C LEU A 265 -12.23 -16.25 -14.40
N ALA A 266 -13.26 -15.94 -15.18
CA ALA A 266 -13.69 -14.56 -15.39
C ALA A 266 -14.11 -13.93 -14.05
N ALA A 267 -13.60 -12.71 -13.79
CA ALA A 267 -13.98 -11.90 -12.65
C ALA A 267 -13.98 -10.41 -13.06
N PRO A 268 -15.00 -9.95 -13.82
CA PRO A 268 -15.01 -8.61 -14.41
C PRO A 268 -14.84 -7.48 -13.39
N ALA A 269 -15.32 -7.69 -12.15
CA ALA A 269 -15.17 -6.75 -11.04
C ALA A 269 -13.70 -6.45 -10.71
N LEU A 270 -12.76 -7.36 -11.02
CA LEU A 270 -11.33 -7.08 -10.87
C LEU A 270 -10.82 -6.05 -11.89
N GLY A 271 -11.49 -5.90 -13.03
CA GLY A 271 -11.14 -4.91 -14.04
C GLY A 271 -11.41 -3.48 -13.57
N GLU A 272 -12.36 -3.30 -12.64
CA GLU A 272 -12.61 -2.00 -11.98
C GLU A 272 -11.42 -1.52 -11.13
N MET A 273 -10.50 -2.44 -10.78
CA MET A 273 -9.29 -2.09 -10.05
C MET A 273 -8.20 -1.49 -10.94
N TRP A 274 -8.33 -1.58 -12.27
CA TRP A 274 -7.33 -1.07 -13.22
C TRP A 274 -7.42 0.45 -13.34
N LEU A 275 -6.27 1.08 -13.62
CA LEU A 275 -6.21 2.53 -13.79
C LEU A 275 -6.80 2.95 -15.13
N GLY A 276 -7.69 3.95 -15.11
CA GLY A 276 -8.33 4.51 -16.30
C GLY A 276 -9.64 3.83 -16.69
N GLU A 277 -10.34 4.40 -17.67
CA GLU A 277 -11.53 3.77 -18.24
C GLU A 277 -11.14 2.50 -18.99
N GLN A 278 -11.79 1.38 -18.63
CA GLN A 278 -11.55 0.10 -19.26
C GLN A 278 -12.63 -0.16 -20.31
N SER A 279 -12.19 -0.61 -21.49
CA SER A 279 -13.12 -1.10 -22.51
C SER A 279 -13.81 -2.38 -22.03
N PRO A 280 -15.00 -2.71 -22.56
CA PRO A 280 -15.66 -3.98 -22.27
C PRO A 280 -14.75 -5.19 -22.55
N GLN A 281 -13.90 -5.12 -23.58
CA GLN A 281 -12.93 -6.17 -23.90
C GLN A 281 -11.86 -6.32 -22.80
N GLN A 282 -11.39 -5.21 -22.24
CA GLN A 282 -10.42 -5.21 -21.13
C GLN A 282 -11.06 -5.80 -19.87
N LEU A 283 -12.27 -5.38 -19.51
CA LEU A 283 -13.00 -5.94 -18.37
C LEU A 283 -13.24 -7.45 -18.50
N ALA A 284 -13.47 -7.95 -19.72
CA ALA A 284 -13.63 -9.37 -20.00
C ALA A 284 -12.33 -10.19 -19.87
N GLN A 285 -11.17 -9.54 -19.84
CA GLN A 285 -9.87 -10.16 -19.59
C GLN A 285 -9.51 -10.17 -18.09
N ALA A 286 -10.28 -9.48 -17.24
CA ALA A 286 -10.06 -9.48 -15.81
C ALA A 286 -10.55 -10.80 -15.19
N GLY A 287 -9.69 -11.44 -14.38
CA GLY A 287 -9.97 -12.76 -13.85
C GLY A 287 -8.83 -13.36 -13.06
N PHE A 288 -8.92 -14.67 -12.89
CA PHE A 288 -7.87 -15.50 -12.30
C PHE A 288 -7.47 -16.61 -13.26
N TRP A 289 -6.23 -17.06 -13.15
CA TRP A 289 -5.84 -18.37 -13.65
C TRP A 289 -5.93 -19.39 -12.52
N LEU A 290 -6.61 -20.50 -12.82
CA LEU A 290 -6.63 -21.70 -12.00
C LEU A 290 -5.80 -22.77 -12.67
N CYS A 291 -4.63 -23.08 -12.11
CA CYS A 291 -3.66 -23.98 -12.72
C CYS A 291 -3.40 -25.19 -11.83
N GLU A 292 -3.34 -26.38 -12.43
CA GLU A 292 -2.93 -27.60 -11.74
C GLU A 292 -1.42 -27.58 -11.48
N LEU A 293 -1.04 -27.87 -10.23
CA LEU A 293 0.34 -27.94 -9.81
C LEU A 293 0.77 -29.39 -9.57
N GLN A 294 2.07 -29.59 -9.65
CA GLN A 294 2.74 -30.80 -9.22
C GLN A 294 3.91 -30.45 -8.31
N ARG A 295 4.30 -31.40 -7.47
CA ARG A 295 5.56 -31.29 -6.74
C ARG A 295 6.70 -31.62 -7.68
N ILE A 296 7.74 -30.81 -7.65
CA ILE A 296 8.97 -31.09 -8.37
C ILE A 296 10.02 -31.64 -7.38
N PRO A 297 10.94 -32.51 -7.84
CA PRO A 297 12.03 -32.99 -7.01
C PRO A 297 12.87 -31.83 -6.46
N ALA A 298 13.44 -31.99 -5.26
CA ALA A 298 14.32 -30.98 -4.69
C ALA A 298 15.56 -30.69 -5.57
N SER A 299 15.97 -31.64 -6.40
CA SER A 299 17.05 -31.47 -7.39
C SER A 299 16.66 -30.61 -8.60
N ALA A 300 15.36 -30.43 -8.85
CA ALA A 300 14.83 -29.58 -9.91
C ALA A 300 14.48 -28.17 -9.41
N ALA A 301 14.46 -27.96 -8.08
CA ALA A 301 14.39 -26.62 -7.52
C ALA A 301 15.69 -25.88 -7.87
N PRO A 302 15.63 -24.56 -8.16
CA PRO A 302 16.83 -23.76 -8.37
C PRO A 302 17.78 -23.97 -7.18
N PRO A 303 19.10 -24.09 -7.43
CA PRO A 303 20.06 -24.38 -6.37
C PRO A 303 19.93 -23.36 -5.23
N LYS A 304 20.03 -23.85 -3.99
CA LYS A 304 19.94 -23.10 -2.72
C LYS A 304 20.93 -21.91 -2.57
N GLY A 305 21.69 -21.56 -3.61
CA GLY A 305 22.89 -20.73 -3.54
C GLY A 305 22.76 -19.29 -4.03
N GLY A 306 21.58 -18.78 -4.38
CA GLY A 306 21.49 -17.57 -5.21
C GLY A 306 21.25 -16.23 -4.50
N GLY A 307 21.25 -16.14 -3.17
CA GLY A 307 20.78 -14.94 -2.44
C GLY A 307 21.84 -14.16 -1.67
N HIS A 308 23.11 -14.57 -1.75
CA HIS A 308 24.19 -14.01 -0.92
C HIS A 308 25.32 -13.38 -1.74
N ARG A 309 25.26 -13.42 -3.08
CA ARG A 309 26.35 -12.90 -3.92
C ARG A 309 26.53 -11.39 -3.72
N HIS A 310 25.44 -10.69 -3.41
CA HIS A 310 25.44 -9.25 -3.19
C HIS A 310 25.17 -8.85 -1.73
N ASP A 311 25.34 -9.77 -0.77
CA ASP A 311 25.13 -9.48 0.66
C ASP A 311 25.95 -8.31 1.17
N ALA A 312 27.21 -8.20 0.73
CA ALA A 312 28.05 -7.08 1.10
C ALA A 312 27.46 -5.74 0.64
N VAL A 313 26.85 -5.70 -0.55
CA VAL A 313 26.22 -4.50 -1.12
C VAL A 313 24.97 -4.14 -0.31
N PHE A 314 24.11 -5.13 -0.03
CA PHE A 314 22.93 -4.91 0.81
C PHE A 314 23.30 -4.43 2.21
N LYS A 315 24.32 -5.02 2.84
CA LYS A 315 24.81 -4.59 4.15
C LYS A 315 25.33 -3.14 4.14
N VAL A 316 25.97 -2.71 3.04
CA VAL A 316 26.37 -1.31 2.87
C VAL A 316 25.14 -0.40 2.78
N LEU A 317 24.12 -0.75 1.99
CA LEU A 317 22.87 0.02 1.94
C LEU A 317 22.18 0.10 3.32
N GLU A 318 22.13 -1.03 4.03
CA GLU A 318 21.55 -1.14 5.37
C GLU A 318 22.31 -0.30 6.40
N THR A 319 23.62 -0.20 6.27
CA THR A 319 24.47 0.63 7.14
C THR A 319 24.33 2.11 6.80
N GLN A 320 24.23 2.46 5.50
CA GLN A 320 24.11 3.86 5.06
C GLN A 320 22.76 4.47 5.46
N CYS A 321 21.65 3.76 5.22
CA CYS A 321 20.30 4.25 5.51
C CYS A 321 19.46 3.23 6.30
N PRO A 322 19.78 2.93 7.57
CA PRO A 322 19.11 1.88 8.36
C PRO A 322 17.61 2.12 8.55
N ARG A 323 17.16 3.36 8.43
CA ARG A 323 15.74 3.73 8.45
C ARG A 323 14.95 3.15 7.26
N PHE A 324 15.58 3.10 6.08
CA PHE A 324 14.95 2.67 4.82
C PHE A 324 15.34 1.25 4.41
N PHE A 325 16.51 0.83 4.87
CA PHE A 325 17.05 -0.52 4.69
C PHE A 325 17.40 -1.06 6.08
N PRO A 326 16.41 -1.47 6.89
CA PRO A 326 16.69 -2.07 8.19
C PRO A 326 17.62 -3.29 8.03
N PRO A 327 18.58 -3.49 8.95
CA PRO A 327 19.54 -4.60 8.85
C PRO A 327 18.86 -5.95 8.66
N GLY A 328 19.32 -6.72 7.66
CA GLY A 328 18.78 -8.04 7.32
C GLY A 328 17.47 -8.05 6.53
N GLY A 329 16.85 -6.88 6.27
CA GLY A 329 15.59 -6.78 5.52
C GLY A 329 14.45 -7.62 6.11
N ASP A 330 13.51 -8.04 5.26
CA ASP A 330 12.46 -9.01 5.67
C ASP A 330 12.88 -10.48 5.44
N GLY A 331 14.16 -10.74 5.17
CA GLY A 331 14.66 -12.06 4.84
C GLY A 331 15.82 -12.04 3.84
N PRO A 332 16.23 -13.22 3.35
CA PRO A 332 17.32 -13.33 2.39
C PRO A 332 16.97 -12.65 1.06
N SER A 333 17.99 -12.28 0.31
CA SER A 333 17.82 -11.75 -1.04
C SER A 333 17.24 -12.84 -1.95
N LEU A 334 16.30 -12.45 -2.82
CA LEU A 334 15.73 -13.32 -3.82
C LEU A 334 16.52 -13.19 -5.12
N PRO A 335 16.90 -14.31 -5.76
CA PRO A 335 17.55 -14.26 -7.05
C PRO A 335 16.60 -13.70 -8.11
N LEU A 336 17.16 -12.96 -9.07
CA LEU A 336 16.53 -12.54 -10.31
C LEU A 336 17.27 -13.22 -11.48
N SER A 337 16.71 -13.14 -12.70
CA SER A 337 17.37 -13.65 -13.90
C SER A 337 18.75 -13.04 -14.16
N ASP A 338 18.96 -11.80 -13.69
CA ASP A 338 20.14 -10.98 -13.94
C ASP A 338 20.62 -10.25 -12.67
N GLY A 339 20.35 -10.79 -11.48
CA GLY A 339 20.69 -10.11 -10.23
C GLY A 339 20.11 -10.75 -8.97
N GLU A 340 20.00 -9.94 -7.93
CA GLU A 340 19.33 -10.23 -6.66
C GLU A 340 18.46 -9.04 -6.24
N VAL A 341 17.36 -9.31 -5.52
CA VAL A 341 16.53 -8.29 -4.90
C VAL A 341 16.35 -8.58 -3.41
N ARG A 342 16.51 -7.55 -2.56
CA ARG A 342 16.15 -7.61 -1.15
C ARG A 342 14.93 -6.72 -0.90
N SER A 343 13.94 -7.25 -0.21
CA SER A 343 12.74 -6.51 0.20
C SER A 343 12.89 -5.99 1.63
N TYR A 344 12.33 -4.79 1.83
CA TYR A 344 12.25 -4.09 3.11
C TYR A 344 10.83 -3.52 3.25
N VAL A 345 9.85 -4.40 3.43
CA VAL A 345 8.40 -4.17 3.47
C VAL A 345 8.05 -3.18 4.56
N GLN A 346 8.70 -3.24 5.73
CA GLN A 346 8.48 -2.27 6.81
C GLN A 346 8.81 -0.82 6.40
N ALA A 347 9.75 -0.65 5.47
CA ALA A 347 10.14 0.64 4.90
C ALA A 347 9.51 0.89 3.51
N GLU A 348 8.74 -0.07 2.98
CA GLU A 348 8.24 -0.08 1.61
C GLU A 348 9.34 0.10 0.55
N MET A 349 10.50 -0.49 0.79
CA MET A 349 11.66 -0.40 -0.10
C MET A 349 12.01 -1.75 -0.69
N LYS A 350 12.60 -1.72 -1.88
CA LYS A 350 13.34 -2.84 -2.47
C LYS A 350 14.70 -2.35 -2.93
N ALA A 351 15.73 -3.15 -2.72
CA ALA A 351 17.04 -2.93 -3.31
C ALA A 351 17.31 -4.01 -4.34
N TYR A 352 17.84 -3.62 -5.50
CA TYR A 352 18.18 -4.50 -6.60
C TYR A 352 19.68 -4.39 -6.86
N VAL A 353 20.34 -5.52 -7.01
CA VAL A 353 21.74 -5.57 -7.43
C VAL A 353 21.81 -6.48 -8.64
N TYR A 354 22.16 -5.92 -9.79
CA TYR A 354 22.25 -6.65 -11.05
C TYR A 354 23.65 -7.20 -11.28
N ASP A 355 23.75 -8.26 -12.07
CA ASP A 355 25.01 -8.92 -12.47
C ASP A 355 25.94 -8.00 -13.24
N SER A 356 25.39 -6.98 -13.91
CA SER A 356 26.12 -5.88 -14.53
C SER A 356 26.86 -5.00 -13.51
N GLY A 357 26.63 -5.21 -12.22
CA GLY A 357 27.14 -4.40 -11.13
C GLY A 357 26.29 -3.17 -10.83
N ALA A 358 25.16 -2.94 -11.51
CA ALA A 358 24.31 -1.79 -11.23
C ALA A 358 23.45 -2.02 -9.96
N VAL A 359 23.43 -1.03 -9.07
CA VAL A 359 22.67 -1.06 -7.81
C VAL A 359 21.54 -0.04 -7.88
N TYR A 360 20.31 -0.49 -7.63
CA TYR A 360 19.13 0.35 -7.60
C TYR A 360 18.37 0.19 -6.30
N TYR A 361 17.60 1.21 -5.92
CA TYR A 361 16.47 1.02 -5.02
C TYR A 361 15.16 1.34 -5.73
N LYS A 362 14.05 0.83 -5.20
CA LYS A 362 12.70 1.20 -5.58
C LYS A 362 11.86 1.37 -4.33
N TYR A 363 11.34 2.58 -4.14
CA TYR A 363 10.24 2.78 -3.21
C TYR A 363 8.98 2.13 -3.83
N TYR A 364 8.22 1.36 -3.05
CA TYR A 364 7.16 0.44 -3.52
C TYR A 364 6.19 1.07 -4.53
N ARG A 365 5.98 2.39 -4.44
CA ARG A 365 5.02 3.14 -5.27
C ARG A 365 5.64 4.04 -6.32
N ALA A 366 6.97 4.13 -6.34
CA ALA A 366 7.65 4.78 -7.44
C ALA A 366 7.46 3.93 -8.70
N LEU A 367 7.16 4.56 -9.83
CA LEU A 367 7.10 3.87 -11.12
C LEU A 367 8.49 3.32 -11.47
N ASN A 368 9.49 4.18 -11.35
CA ASN A 368 10.87 3.90 -11.72
C ASN A 368 11.74 3.54 -10.51
N ARG A 369 12.72 2.68 -10.76
CA ARG A 369 13.84 2.42 -9.84
C ARG A 369 14.85 3.58 -9.93
N VAL A 370 15.55 3.86 -8.84
CA VAL A 370 16.56 4.92 -8.75
C VAL A 370 17.93 4.27 -8.67
N LEU A 371 18.83 4.68 -9.57
CA LEU A 371 20.21 4.21 -9.58
C LEU A 371 20.95 4.79 -8.36
N VAL A 372 21.58 3.92 -7.58
CA VAL A 372 22.47 4.34 -6.48
C VAL A 372 23.90 4.48 -6.98
N GLY A 373 24.34 3.52 -7.81
CA GLY A 373 25.70 3.47 -8.34
C GLY A 373 26.06 2.07 -8.81
N SER A 374 27.36 1.81 -8.93
CA SER A 374 27.88 0.46 -9.19
C SER A 374 28.24 -0.28 -7.90
N VAL A 375 28.32 -1.61 -7.95
CA VAL A 375 28.78 -2.45 -6.85
C VAL A 375 30.17 -2.02 -6.37
N PRO A 376 31.19 -1.86 -7.25
CA PRO A 376 32.51 -1.36 -6.83
C PRO A 376 32.45 0.01 -6.16
N ASP A 377 31.66 0.95 -6.70
CA ASP A 377 31.57 2.31 -6.14
C ASP A 377 30.90 2.32 -4.77
N LEU A 378 29.87 1.50 -4.57
CA LEU A 378 29.17 1.42 -3.29
C LEU A 378 30.06 0.77 -2.22
N LEU A 379 30.75 -0.33 -2.57
CA LEU A 379 31.67 -1.02 -1.66
C LEU A 379 32.90 -0.16 -1.34
N ALA A 380 33.36 0.67 -2.27
CA ALA A 380 34.44 1.64 -2.06
C ALA A 380 33.97 2.93 -1.36
N GLY A 381 32.68 3.09 -1.08
CA GLY A 381 32.10 4.28 -0.46
C GLY A 381 32.08 5.54 -1.35
N LYS A 382 32.32 5.38 -2.66
CA LYS A 382 32.24 6.44 -3.69
C LYS A 382 30.81 6.79 -4.07
N ALA A 383 29.92 5.79 -4.03
CA ALA A 383 28.48 5.98 -4.18
C ALA A 383 27.79 5.91 -2.82
N ARG A 384 26.79 6.77 -2.61
CA ARG A 384 25.97 6.81 -1.39
C ARG A 384 24.52 7.01 -1.73
N VAL A 385 23.65 6.41 -0.92
CA VAL A 385 22.22 6.72 -0.97
C VAL A 385 21.99 8.08 -0.29
N ASP A 386 21.24 8.96 -0.95
CA ASP A 386 20.71 10.17 -0.29
C ASP A 386 19.55 9.76 0.63
N CYS A 387 19.88 9.49 1.89
CA CYS A 387 18.88 9.07 2.89
C CYS A 387 17.87 10.17 3.21
N ASP A 388 18.19 11.45 2.96
CA ASP A 388 17.31 12.58 3.26
C ASP A 388 16.30 12.82 2.13
N HIS A 389 16.63 12.39 0.90
CA HIS A 389 15.81 12.57 -0.30
C HIS A 389 15.58 11.25 -1.05
N ILE A 390 14.95 10.28 -0.39
CA ILE A 390 14.51 9.04 -1.05
C ILE A 390 13.46 9.34 -2.13
N ARG A 391 13.86 9.20 -3.39
CA ARG A 391 13.00 9.46 -4.55
C ARG A 391 11.81 8.52 -4.59
N GLY A 392 10.67 9.07 -4.99
CA GLY A 392 9.39 8.37 -5.07
C GLY A 392 8.67 8.20 -3.73
N ARG A 393 9.33 8.48 -2.60
CA ARG A 393 8.61 8.65 -1.34
C ARG A 393 7.85 9.96 -1.37
N SER A 394 6.61 9.92 -0.91
CA SER A 394 5.77 11.11 -0.75
C SER A 394 6.30 11.98 0.40
N GLY A 395 7.29 12.82 0.11
CA GLY A 395 7.60 13.99 0.93
C GLY A 395 6.41 14.95 0.94
N THR A 396 6.57 16.06 1.67
CA THR A 396 5.61 17.16 1.58
C THR A 396 5.40 17.59 0.12
N PRO A 397 4.21 18.02 -0.28
CA PRO A 397 3.88 18.29 -1.68
C PRO A 397 4.92 19.15 -2.43
N TRP A 398 5.51 20.13 -1.74
CA TRP A 398 6.52 21.06 -2.30
C TRP A 398 7.96 20.52 -2.36
N LYS A 399 8.25 19.33 -1.81
CA LYS A 399 9.58 18.70 -1.87
C LYS A 399 9.68 17.62 -2.96
N ARG A 400 8.62 17.41 -3.73
CA ARG A 400 8.55 16.29 -4.66
C ARG A 400 9.28 16.62 -5.95
N GLU A 401 10.26 15.78 -6.28
CA GLU A 401 10.76 15.67 -7.65
C GLU A 401 9.79 14.77 -8.42
N ILE A 402 9.17 15.31 -9.47
CA ILE A 402 8.27 14.56 -10.38
C ILE A 402 9.10 13.72 -11.33
#